data_AF-A0A2H0B900-F1
#
_entry.id   AF-A0A2H0B900-F1
#
_cell.length_a   1.000
_cell.length_b   1.000
_cell.length_c   1.000
_cell.angle_alpha   90.00
_cell.angle_beta   90.00
_cell.angle_gamma   90.00
#
_symmetry.space_group_name_H-M   'P 1'
#
loop_
_entity.id
_entity.type
_entity.pdbx_description
1 polymer ?
#
loop_
_entity_poly.entity_id
_entity_poly.type
_entity_poly.pdbx_seq_one_letter_code
_entity_poly.pdbx_strand_id
1 'polypeptide(L)'
;MNRIICLISLLFFFIILSFSSYAQYDLTDADANFEDGNYEVALKQYLRAYKKLKTDVKINYRIGYCYLNTNYDKAKALPYLTFVDSLKNTSFESLQFDLAQAYFHRHDFEKAIILAKKYLSSKPRKPDELAALDRFMEMCNNAKSLIAKPLNVTFVNLGKNINSPQDDFIPFITEDETFMVFSSARKYNTDYQQF
;
A
#
# COMPACT_ATOMS: atom_id res chain seq x y z
N MET A 1 -43.40 48.27 2.88
CA MET A 1 -42.68 47.66 1.73
C MET A 1 -41.28 47.20 2.12
N ASN A 2 -40.42 48.08 2.66
CA ASN A 2 -39.02 47.76 2.97
C ASN A 2 -38.81 46.62 4.00
N ARG A 3 -39.71 46.44 4.98
CA ARG A 3 -39.62 45.33 5.95
C ARG A 3 -39.91 43.95 5.33
N ILE A 4 -40.82 43.89 4.35
CA ILE A 4 -41.16 42.66 3.64
C ILE A 4 -40.02 42.28 2.69
N ILE A 5 -39.40 43.27 2.04
CA ILE A 5 -38.22 43.08 1.18
C ILE A 5 -37.03 42.56 2.00
N CYS A 6 -36.78 43.11 3.21
CA CYS A 6 -35.74 42.56 4.10
C CYS A 6 -36.00 41.12 4.54
N LEU A 7 -37.25 40.76 4.85
CA LEU A 7 -37.61 39.39 5.24
C LEU A 7 -37.45 38.39 4.10
N ILE A 8 -37.80 38.78 2.87
CA ILE A 8 -37.61 37.96 1.66
C ILE A 8 -36.12 37.79 1.35
N SER A 9 -35.32 38.86 1.46
CA SER A 9 -33.87 38.78 1.27
C SER A 9 -33.17 37.91 2.33
N LEU A 10 -33.64 37.91 3.58
CA LEU A 10 -33.11 37.06 4.64
C LEU A 10 -33.44 35.57 4.41
N LEU A 11 -34.65 35.28 3.90
CA LEU A 11 -35.07 33.92 3.55
C LEU A 11 -34.26 33.35 2.37
N PHE A 12 -33.95 34.19 1.38
CA PHE A 12 -33.15 33.81 0.22
C PHE A 12 -31.69 33.50 0.61
N PHE A 13 -31.13 34.23 1.59
CA PHE A 13 -29.80 33.95 2.13
C PHE A 13 -29.71 32.60 2.88
N PHE A 14 -30.79 32.19 3.55
CA PHE A 14 -30.85 30.91 4.28
C PHE A 14 -30.95 29.68 3.34
N ILE A 15 -31.59 29.85 2.18
CA ILE A 15 -31.69 28.79 1.15
C ILE A 15 -30.33 28.54 0.47
N ILE A 16 -29.51 29.58 0.28
CA ILE A 16 -28.17 29.45 -0.31
C ILE A 16 -27.19 28.73 0.64
N LEU A 17 -27.38 28.83 1.96
CA LEU A 17 -26.59 28.11 2.96
C LEU A 17 -26.94 26.62 3.09
N SER A 18 -28.03 26.17 2.47
CA SER A 18 -28.56 24.80 2.64
C SER A 18 -28.13 23.81 1.56
N PHE A 19 -27.38 24.24 0.53
CA PHE A 19 -26.91 23.37 -0.55
C PHE A 19 -25.41 23.04 -0.45
N SER A 20 -25.02 22.38 0.65
CA SER A 20 -23.78 21.60 0.68
C SER A 20 -24.13 20.11 0.65
N SER A 21 -24.56 19.59 -0.49
CA SER A 21 -24.66 18.14 -0.68
C SER A 21 -23.25 17.58 -0.90
N TYR A 22 -22.63 17.02 0.15
CA TYR A 22 -21.44 16.20 -0.03
C TYR A 22 -21.86 14.92 -0.74
N ALA A 23 -21.59 14.82 -2.04
CA ALA A 23 -21.69 13.54 -2.73
C ALA A 23 -20.63 12.61 -2.15
N GLN A 24 -21.05 11.65 -1.31
CA GLN A 24 -20.16 10.61 -0.80
C GLN A 24 -19.66 9.77 -1.98
N TYR A 25 -18.35 9.72 -2.17
CA TYR A 25 -17.78 8.83 -3.16
C TYR A 25 -17.98 7.39 -2.69
N ASP A 26 -18.56 6.55 -3.53
CA ASP A 26 -18.78 5.15 -3.18
C ASP A 26 -17.44 4.39 -3.15
N LEU A 27 -17.08 3.92 -1.96
CA LEU A 27 -15.89 3.13 -1.70
C LEU A 27 -16.24 1.67 -1.38
N THR A 28 -17.52 1.27 -1.45
CA THR A 28 -17.99 -0.05 -0.96
C THR A 28 -17.18 -1.20 -1.54
N ASP A 29 -16.94 -1.21 -2.86
CA ASP A 29 -16.14 -2.25 -3.50
C ASP A 29 -14.66 -2.22 -3.07
N ALA A 30 -14.09 -1.03 -2.90
CA ALA A 30 -12.70 -0.85 -2.48
C ALA A 30 -12.49 -1.30 -1.03
N ASP A 31 -13.47 -0.99 -0.18
CA ASP A 31 -13.54 -1.39 1.21
C ASP A 31 -13.66 -2.91 1.30
N ALA A 32 -14.61 -3.52 0.60
CA ALA A 32 -14.78 -4.97 0.57
C ALA A 32 -13.49 -5.69 0.13
N ASN A 33 -12.88 -5.28 -1.00
CA ASN A 33 -11.63 -5.88 -1.45
C ASN A 33 -10.47 -5.67 -0.46
N PHE A 34 -10.45 -4.56 0.28
CA PHE A 34 -9.44 -4.33 1.30
C PHE A 34 -9.61 -5.27 2.49
N GLU A 35 -10.84 -5.41 3.00
CA GLU A 35 -11.13 -6.29 4.14
C GLU A 35 -10.95 -7.78 3.77
N ASP A 36 -11.21 -8.15 2.51
CA ASP A 36 -10.97 -9.50 1.98
C ASP A 36 -9.48 -9.80 1.70
N GLY A 37 -8.58 -8.83 1.88
CA GLY A 37 -7.15 -8.97 1.61
C GLY A 37 -6.77 -8.92 0.12
N ASN A 38 -7.71 -8.57 -0.76
CA ASN A 38 -7.51 -8.38 -2.20
C ASN A 38 -6.82 -7.02 -2.49
N TYR A 39 -5.65 -6.81 -1.90
CA TYR A 39 -4.96 -5.51 -1.88
C TYR A 39 -4.61 -4.97 -3.27
N GLU A 40 -4.34 -5.82 -4.27
CA GLU A 40 -4.09 -5.36 -5.63
C GLU A 40 -5.32 -4.71 -6.27
N VAL A 41 -6.50 -5.28 -6.05
CA VAL A 41 -7.77 -4.76 -6.57
C VAL A 41 -8.15 -3.51 -5.79
N ALA A 42 -8.07 -3.59 -4.46
CA ALA A 42 -8.35 -2.47 -3.57
C ALA A 42 -7.45 -1.26 -3.89
N LEU A 43 -6.14 -1.47 -4.10
CA LEU A 43 -5.20 -0.41 -4.49
C LEU A 43 -5.64 0.29 -5.77
N LYS A 44 -6.00 -0.47 -6.81
CA LYS A 44 -6.48 0.10 -8.09
C LYS A 44 -7.75 0.94 -7.87
N GLN A 45 -8.66 0.49 -7.03
CA GLN A 45 -9.90 1.21 -6.73
C GLN A 45 -9.63 2.48 -5.90
N TYR A 46 -8.80 2.42 -4.85
CA TYR A 46 -8.43 3.59 -4.06
C TYR A 46 -7.65 4.63 -4.87
N LEU A 47 -6.74 4.21 -5.76
CA LEU A 47 -6.03 5.15 -6.64
C LEU A 47 -6.97 5.87 -7.60
N ARG A 48 -8.09 5.25 -8.02
CA ARG A 48 -9.14 5.93 -8.80
C ARG A 48 -9.88 6.96 -7.94
N ALA A 49 -10.28 6.59 -6.73
CA ALA A 49 -10.95 7.48 -5.78
C ALA A 49 -10.07 8.68 -5.40
N TYR A 50 -8.78 8.43 -5.18
CA TYR A 50 -7.77 9.43 -4.83
C TYR A 50 -7.68 10.58 -5.83
N LYS A 51 -8.01 10.36 -7.11
CA LYS A 51 -8.03 11.44 -8.12
C LYS A 51 -8.96 12.59 -7.73
N LYS A 52 -10.05 12.29 -7.01
CA LYS A 52 -11.04 13.27 -6.53
C LYS A 52 -10.89 13.57 -5.03
N LEU A 53 -10.42 12.59 -4.25
CA LEU A 53 -10.38 12.64 -2.78
C LEU A 53 -8.95 12.65 -2.23
N LYS A 54 -8.09 13.52 -2.76
CA LYS A 54 -6.64 13.53 -2.44
C LYS A 54 -6.33 13.75 -0.96
N THR A 55 -7.19 14.47 -0.25
CA THR A 55 -7.01 14.82 1.17
C THR A 55 -7.72 13.87 2.12
N ASP A 56 -8.42 12.85 1.60
CA ASP A 56 -9.11 11.88 2.42
C ASP A 56 -8.08 10.99 3.13
N VAL A 57 -8.11 11.05 4.47
CA VAL A 57 -7.12 10.39 5.32
C VAL A 57 -7.21 8.87 5.20
N LYS A 58 -8.42 8.32 5.13
CA LYS A 58 -8.67 6.88 5.05
C LYS A 58 -8.19 6.33 3.71
N ILE A 59 -8.46 7.04 2.61
CA ILE A 59 -7.97 6.67 1.27
C ILE A 59 -6.45 6.69 1.24
N ASN A 60 -5.81 7.76 1.73
CA ASN A 60 -4.34 7.81 1.75
C ASN A 60 -3.75 6.66 2.57
N TYR A 61 -4.28 6.42 3.77
CA TYR A 61 -3.81 5.32 4.61
C TYR A 61 -3.95 3.97 3.90
N ARG A 62 -5.13 3.67 3.34
CA ARG A 62 -5.39 2.40 2.66
C ARG A 62 -4.57 2.21 1.40
N ILE A 63 -4.28 3.28 0.64
CA ILE A 63 -3.34 3.21 -0.49
C ILE A 63 -1.95 2.81 0.01
N GLY A 64 -1.46 3.48 1.05
CA GLY A 64 -0.18 3.16 1.67
C GLY A 64 -0.11 1.70 2.14
N TYR A 65 -1.13 1.26 2.86
CA TYR A 65 -1.24 -0.11 3.35
C TYR A 65 -1.28 -1.13 2.21
N CYS A 66 -2.08 -0.90 1.16
CA CYS A 66 -2.13 -1.81 0.01
C CYS A 66 -0.78 -1.89 -0.71
N TYR A 67 -0.06 -0.78 -0.89
CA TYR A 67 1.28 -0.83 -1.48
C TYR A 67 2.23 -1.73 -0.67
N LEU A 68 2.20 -1.68 0.67
CA LEU A 68 3.03 -2.55 1.52
C LEU A 68 2.68 -4.04 1.41
N ASN A 69 1.42 -4.34 1.10
CA ASN A 69 0.85 -5.69 1.07
C ASN A 69 0.65 -6.24 -0.36
N THR A 70 1.32 -5.66 -1.37
CA THR A 70 1.34 -6.16 -2.76
C THR A 70 2.77 -6.40 -3.22
N ASN A 71 2.95 -7.07 -4.37
CA ASN A 71 4.25 -7.24 -5.00
C ASN A 71 4.69 -6.03 -5.86
N TYR A 72 3.94 -4.93 -5.81
CA TYR A 72 4.33 -3.68 -6.47
C TYR A 72 5.48 -3.00 -5.72
N ASP A 73 5.96 -1.89 -6.29
CA ASP A 73 6.95 -1.04 -5.63
C ASP A 73 6.39 -0.48 -4.31
N LYS A 74 6.75 -1.16 -3.22
CA LYS A 74 6.30 -0.88 -1.85
C LYS A 74 6.76 0.50 -1.37
N ALA A 75 7.83 1.06 -1.93
CA ALA A 75 8.28 2.41 -1.59
C ALA A 75 7.25 3.48 -1.99
N LYS A 76 6.33 3.18 -2.92
CA LYS A 76 5.21 4.06 -3.30
C LYS A 76 4.19 4.28 -2.18
N ALA A 77 4.22 3.47 -1.11
CA ALA A 77 3.40 3.72 0.08
C ALA A 77 3.74 5.06 0.76
N LEU A 78 5.03 5.46 0.70
CA LEU A 78 5.58 6.54 1.49
C LEU A 78 4.83 7.88 1.36
N PRO A 79 4.60 8.45 0.16
CA PRO A 79 3.90 9.74 0.05
C PRO A 79 2.52 9.74 0.72
N TYR A 80 1.75 8.65 0.59
CA TYR A 80 0.42 8.55 1.16
C TYR A 80 0.45 8.41 2.68
N LEU A 81 1.33 7.57 3.22
CA LEU A 81 1.47 7.40 4.67
C LEU A 81 2.05 8.66 5.34
N THR A 82 2.98 9.36 4.69
CA THR A 82 3.51 10.63 5.21
C THR A 82 2.46 11.74 5.23
N PHE A 83 1.53 11.75 4.26
CA PHE A 83 0.38 12.65 4.31
C PHE A 83 -0.48 12.37 5.56
N VAL A 84 -0.78 11.11 5.84
CA VAL A 84 -1.57 10.70 7.02
C VAL A 84 -0.86 11.10 8.33
N ASP A 85 0.44 10.86 8.44
CA ASP A 85 1.25 11.23 9.63
C ASP A 85 1.35 12.74 9.84
N SER A 86 1.24 13.55 8.77
CA SER A 86 1.26 15.01 8.89
C SER A 86 0.00 15.58 9.57
N LEU A 87 -1.08 14.81 9.65
CA LEU A 87 -2.34 15.21 10.26
C LEU A 87 -2.31 14.82 11.74
N LYS A 88 -2.29 15.82 12.63
CA LYS A 88 -2.02 15.68 14.08
C LYS A 88 -2.99 14.80 14.90
N ASN A 89 -3.97 14.13 14.29
CA ASN A 89 -5.01 13.34 14.98
C ASN A 89 -5.48 12.13 14.15
N THR A 90 -4.57 11.28 13.69
CA THR A 90 -4.95 10.06 12.98
C THR A 90 -4.94 8.85 13.90
N SER A 91 -5.99 8.02 13.83
CA SER A 91 -6.26 6.88 14.73
C SER A 91 -5.70 5.55 14.22
N PHE A 92 -4.83 5.57 13.21
CA PHE A 92 -4.26 4.36 12.64
C PHE A 92 -3.13 3.85 13.53
N GLU A 93 -3.45 2.84 14.33
CA GLU A 93 -2.54 2.31 15.34
C GLU A 93 -1.19 1.86 14.74
N SER A 94 -1.22 1.19 13.59
CA SER A 94 -0.02 0.68 12.91
C SER A 94 0.74 1.71 12.07
N LEU A 95 0.26 2.95 11.95
CA LEU A 95 0.82 3.94 11.00
C LEU A 95 2.33 4.12 11.12
N GLN A 96 2.87 4.16 12.34
CA GLN A 96 4.32 4.31 12.54
C GLN A 96 5.10 3.09 12.03
N PHE A 97 4.55 1.89 12.19
CA PHE A 97 5.16 0.68 11.66
C PHE A 97 4.99 0.56 10.15
N ASP A 98 3.84 0.96 9.61
CA ASP A 98 3.61 1.02 8.16
C ASP A 98 4.58 2.01 7.49
N LEU A 99 4.82 3.18 8.11
CA LEU A 99 5.87 4.09 7.67
C LEU A 99 7.26 3.46 7.77
N ALA A 100 7.56 2.74 8.85
CA ALA A 100 8.85 2.06 9.00
C ALA A 100 9.10 1.08 7.84
N GLN A 101 8.09 0.27 7.48
CA GLN A 101 8.15 -0.63 6.33
C GLN A 101 8.33 0.14 5.00
N ALA A 102 7.62 1.25 4.81
CA ALA A 102 7.78 2.08 3.62
C ALA A 102 9.20 2.66 3.49
N TYR A 103 9.79 3.13 4.59
CA TYR A 103 11.17 3.63 4.61
C TYR A 103 12.19 2.51 4.38
N PHE A 104 11.95 1.30 4.91
CA PHE A 104 12.77 0.12 4.61
C PHE A 104 12.81 -0.15 3.10
N HIS A 105 11.65 -0.15 2.43
CA HIS A 105 11.57 -0.32 0.97
C HIS A 105 12.16 0.84 0.17
N ARG A 106 12.25 2.04 0.77
CA ARG A 106 12.94 3.19 0.18
C ARG A 106 14.47 3.18 0.42
N HIS A 107 14.97 2.17 1.13
CA HIS A 107 16.35 2.01 1.60
C HIS A 107 16.81 3.06 2.63
N ASP A 108 15.87 3.70 3.32
CA ASP A 108 16.16 4.58 4.47
C ASP A 108 16.02 3.77 5.78
N PHE A 109 17.01 2.92 6.01
CA PHE A 109 16.99 1.95 7.12
C PHE A 109 17.06 2.62 8.50
N GLU A 110 17.74 3.76 8.60
CA GLU A 110 17.83 4.52 9.86
C GLU A 110 16.46 5.04 10.27
N LYS A 111 15.74 5.66 9.33
CA LYS A 111 14.39 6.16 9.60
C LYS A 111 13.41 5.03 9.87
N ALA A 112 13.55 3.91 9.17
CA ALA A 112 12.76 2.70 9.44
C ALA A 112 12.95 2.21 10.89
N ILE A 113 14.19 2.12 11.38
CA ILE A 113 14.49 1.70 12.76
C ILE A 113 13.92 2.70 13.77
N ILE A 114 14.05 4.01 13.54
CA ILE A 114 13.51 5.05 14.44
C ILE A 114 11.99 4.90 14.58
N LEU A 115 11.29 4.73 13.46
CA LEU A 115 9.83 4.58 13.44
C LEU A 115 9.36 3.27 14.06
N ALA A 116 10.07 2.16 13.81
CA ALA A 116 9.80 0.87 14.45
C ALA A 116 9.97 0.96 15.98
N LYS A 117 11.00 1.64 16.47
CA LYS A 117 11.20 1.90 17.91
C LYS A 117 10.11 2.79 18.48
N LYS A 118 9.68 3.83 17.76
CA LYS A 118 8.55 4.69 18.18
C LYS A 118 7.25 3.89 18.28
N TYR A 119 7.00 2.99 17.32
CA TYR A 119 5.86 2.08 17.36
C TYR A 119 5.97 1.09 18.53
N LEU A 120 7.15 0.54 18.80
CA LEU A 120 7.41 -0.34 19.94
C LEU A 120 7.09 0.36 21.27
N SER A 121 7.54 1.59 21.46
CA SER A 121 7.35 2.35 22.70
C SER A 121 5.96 2.95 22.89
N SER A 122 5.05 2.85 21.90
CA SER A 122 3.74 3.52 21.98
C SER A 122 2.78 2.83 22.95
N LYS A 123 2.91 1.52 23.14
CA LYS A 123 2.13 0.74 24.11
C LYS A 123 2.80 -0.60 24.41
N PRO A 124 2.44 -1.29 25.50
CA PRO A 124 2.84 -2.67 25.73
C PRO A 124 2.38 -3.58 24.59
N ARG A 125 3.22 -4.55 24.22
CA ARG A 125 2.98 -5.48 23.12
C ARG A 125 3.06 -6.92 23.56
N LYS A 126 2.39 -7.80 22.82
CA LYS A 126 2.49 -9.25 23.00
C LYS A 126 3.89 -9.74 22.58
N PRO A 127 4.39 -10.86 23.16
CA PRO A 127 5.70 -11.42 22.80
C PRO A 127 5.91 -11.61 21.30
N ASP A 128 4.89 -12.08 20.57
CA ASP A 128 5.00 -12.31 19.12
C ASP A 128 5.18 -11.00 18.32
N GLU A 129 4.51 -9.93 18.73
CA GLU A 129 4.68 -8.60 18.12
C GLU A 129 6.08 -8.03 18.40
N LEU A 130 6.61 -8.26 19.61
CA LEU A 130 7.97 -7.86 19.97
C LEU A 130 8.98 -8.58 19.09
N ALA A 131 8.86 -9.91 18.98
CA ALA A 131 9.74 -10.72 18.15
C ALA A 131 9.70 -10.29 16.67
N ALA A 132 8.51 -9.97 16.14
CA ALA A 132 8.37 -9.45 14.79
C ALA A 132 9.05 -8.09 14.59
N LEU A 133 8.94 -7.18 15.55
CA LEU A 133 9.60 -5.87 15.50
C LEU A 133 11.12 -5.97 15.63
N ASP A 134 11.61 -6.82 16.51
CA ASP A 134 13.04 -7.09 16.67
C ASP A 134 13.62 -7.68 15.38
N ARG A 135 12.91 -8.65 14.78
CA ARG A 135 13.27 -9.22 13.47
C ARG A 135 13.29 -8.16 12.38
N PHE A 136 12.31 -7.26 12.34
CA PHE A 136 12.28 -6.17 11.36
C PHE A 136 13.48 -5.22 11.53
N MET A 137 13.86 -4.86 12.76
CA MET A 137 15.04 -4.03 13.03
C MET A 137 16.35 -4.76 12.67
N GLU A 138 16.44 -6.07 12.91
CA GLU A 138 17.55 -6.90 12.45
C GLU A 138 17.66 -6.88 10.92
N MET A 139 16.54 -7.04 10.21
CA MET A 139 16.50 -6.94 8.74
C MET A 139 16.98 -5.58 8.23
N CYS A 140 16.61 -4.47 8.90
CA CYS A 140 17.11 -3.13 8.55
C CYS A 140 18.64 -3.05 8.66
N ASN A 141 19.22 -3.55 9.75
CA ASN A 141 20.66 -3.53 9.98
C ASN A 141 21.42 -4.44 8.98
N ASN A 142 20.87 -5.61 8.69
CA ASN A 142 21.41 -6.53 7.69
C ASN A 142 21.38 -5.90 6.29
N ALA A 143 20.24 -5.32 5.88
CA ALA A 143 20.09 -4.65 4.60
C ALA A 143 21.08 -3.48 4.44
N LYS A 144 21.22 -2.64 5.48
CA LYS A 144 22.22 -1.56 5.51
C LYS A 144 23.65 -2.07 5.27
N SER A 145 24.01 -3.19 5.89
CA SER A 145 25.34 -3.80 5.77
C SER A 145 25.59 -4.44 4.40
N LEU A 146 24.57 -5.11 3.85
CA LEU A 146 24.65 -5.81 2.55
C LEU A 146 24.67 -4.84 1.37
N ILE A 147 23.86 -3.79 1.40
CA ILE A 147 23.84 -2.77 0.33
C ILE A 147 25.17 -2.02 0.25
N ALA A 148 25.85 -1.81 1.38
CA ALA A 148 27.19 -1.22 1.41
C ALA A 148 28.28 -2.12 0.79
N LYS A 149 27.98 -3.41 0.54
CA LYS A 149 28.90 -4.43 0.00
C LYS A 149 28.27 -5.16 -1.18
N PRO A 150 28.05 -4.47 -2.31
CA PRO A 150 27.40 -5.09 -3.47
C PRO A 150 28.25 -6.25 -4.00
N LEU A 151 27.59 -7.36 -4.34
CA LEU A 151 28.22 -8.46 -5.06
C LEU A 151 28.22 -8.15 -6.56
N ASN A 152 29.27 -8.56 -7.26
CA ASN A 152 29.32 -8.46 -8.71
C ASN A 152 28.48 -9.58 -9.33
N VAL A 153 27.17 -9.37 -9.39
CA VAL A 153 26.19 -10.30 -9.97
C VAL A 153 25.41 -9.60 -11.08
N THR A 154 24.88 -10.39 -12.01
CA THR A 154 24.02 -9.89 -13.08
C THR A 154 22.66 -10.56 -12.97
N PHE A 155 21.60 -9.77 -13.18
CA PHE A 155 20.24 -10.26 -13.23
C PHE A 155 19.84 -10.36 -14.71
N VAL A 156 19.49 -11.56 -15.14
CA VAL A 156 19.08 -11.82 -16.52
C VAL A 156 17.60 -12.20 -16.52
N ASN A 157 16.79 -11.41 -17.23
CA ASN A 157 15.42 -11.83 -17.54
C ASN A 157 15.49 -12.95 -18.58
N LEU A 158 14.91 -14.11 -18.28
CA LEU A 158 14.98 -15.31 -19.11
C LEU A 158 14.01 -15.28 -20.30
N GLY A 159 13.39 -14.12 -20.55
CA GLY A 159 12.48 -13.87 -21.65
C GLY A 159 11.04 -14.25 -21.34
N LYS A 160 10.13 -13.84 -22.22
CA LYS A 160 8.66 -13.97 -22.08
C LYS A 160 8.15 -15.41 -21.88
N ASN A 161 8.96 -16.42 -22.21
CA ASN A 161 8.59 -17.82 -22.04
C ASN A 161 8.65 -18.24 -20.56
N ILE A 162 9.52 -17.61 -19.77
CA ILE A 162 9.71 -17.87 -18.34
C ILE A 162 9.20 -16.70 -17.49
N ASN A 163 9.51 -15.45 -17.85
CA ASN A 163 9.07 -14.26 -17.12
C ASN A 163 7.89 -13.59 -17.85
N SER A 164 6.68 -14.08 -17.62
CA SER A 164 5.46 -13.51 -18.18
C SER A 164 4.91 -12.33 -17.36
N PRO A 165 3.94 -11.57 -17.88
CA PRO A 165 3.22 -10.56 -17.10
C PRO A 165 2.25 -11.13 -16.05
N GLN A 166 2.03 -12.45 -16.06
CA GLN A 166 1.21 -13.15 -15.07
C GLN A 166 2.11 -13.82 -14.04
N ASP A 167 1.52 -14.35 -12.97
CA ASP A 167 2.28 -15.04 -11.94
C ASP A 167 2.89 -16.33 -12.50
N ASP A 168 4.22 -16.39 -12.54
CA ASP A 168 5.01 -17.60 -12.76
C ASP A 168 5.67 -17.96 -11.42
N PHE A 169 5.30 -19.09 -10.82
CA PHE A 169 5.56 -19.41 -9.41
C PHE A 169 5.94 -20.88 -9.18
N ILE A 170 6.53 -21.15 -8.01
CA ILE A 170 7.01 -22.48 -7.59
C ILE A 170 7.94 -23.10 -8.64
N PRO A 171 9.09 -22.47 -8.93
CA PRO A 171 10.09 -23.11 -9.78
C PRO A 171 10.73 -24.30 -9.07
N PHE A 172 10.88 -25.40 -9.79
CA PHE A 172 11.73 -26.53 -9.47
C PHE A 172 12.87 -26.57 -10.48
N ILE A 173 14.10 -26.67 -10.00
CA ILE A 173 15.31 -26.72 -10.84
C ILE A 173 16.03 -28.03 -10.51
N THR A 174 16.55 -28.72 -11.51
CA THR A 174 17.39 -29.91 -11.31
C THR A 174 18.73 -29.54 -10.65
N GLU A 175 19.38 -30.49 -9.98
CA GLU A 175 20.65 -30.26 -9.28
C GLU A 175 21.78 -29.77 -10.20
N ASP A 176 21.76 -30.20 -11.47
CA ASP A 176 22.69 -29.76 -12.51
C ASP A 176 22.29 -28.44 -13.18
N GLU A 177 21.21 -27.80 -12.73
CA GLU A 177 20.66 -26.54 -13.23
C GLU A 177 20.28 -26.55 -14.72
N THR A 178 20.17 -27.73 -15.36
CA THR A 178 19.89 -27.84 -16.80
C THR A 178 18.40 -27.79 -17.13
N PHE A 179 17.52 -28.05 -16.16
CA PHE A 179 16.09 -28.13 -16.38
C PHE A 179 15.31 -27.43 -15.27
N MET A 180 14.28 -26.67 -15.68
CA MET A 180 13.38 -25.96 -14.77
C MET A 180 11.92 -26.25 -15.13
N VAL A 181 11.11 -26.55 -14.12
CA VAL A 181 9.64 -26.63 -14.21
C VAL A 181 9.07 -25.56 -13.29
N PHE A 182 8.03 -24.86 -13.72
CA PHE A 182 7.36 -23.87 -12.88
C PHE A 182 5.86 -23.87 -13.20
N SER A 183 5.06 -23.37 -12.25
CA SER A 183 3.62 -23.17 -12.44
C SER A 183 3.37 -21.77 -13.01
N SER A 184 2.36 -21.63 -13.87
CA SER A 184 2.02 -20.33 -14.46
C SER A 184 0.52 -20.08 -14.39
N ALA A 185 0.15 -18.87 -13.97
CA ALA A 185 -1.22 -18.34 -14.06
C ALA A 185 -1.56 -17.82 -15.47
N ARG A 186 -0.66 -17.99 -16.45
CA ARG A 186 -1.00 -17.76 -17.86
C ARG A 186 -2.22 -18.59 -18.22
N LYS A 187 -3.21 -17.94 -18.86
CA LYS A 187 -4.39 -18.63 -19.36
C LYS A 187 -3.93 -19.77 -20.27
N TYR A 188 -4.35 -20.99 -19.95
CA TYR A 188 -4.06 -22.16 -20.77
C TYR A 188 -4.57 -21.91 -22.19
N ASN A 189 -3.68 -21.92 -23.17
CA ASN A 189 -4.10 -21.86 -24.57
C ASN A 189 -4.49 -23.28 -25.01
N THR A 190 -5.77 -23.46 -25.34
CA THR A 190 -6.36 -24.75 -25.78
C THR A 190 -5.85 -25.23 -27.14
N ASP A 191 -5.09 -24.41 -27.87
CA ASP A 191 -4.63 -24.72 -29.23
C ASP A 191 -3.60 -25.88 -29.33
N TYR A 192 -3.08 -26.40 -28.20
CA TYR A 192 -2.05 -27.44 -28.17
C TYR A 192 -2.55 -28.82 -27.72
N GLN A 193 -3.81 -29.15 -27.98
CA GLN A 193 -4.31 -30.53 -27.86
C GLN A 193 -4.19 -31.28 -29.19
N GLN A 194 -2.99 -31.68 -29.61
CA GLN A 194 -2.80 -32.86 -30.48
C GLN A 194 -1.40 -33.47 -30.26
N PHE A 195 -1.33 -34.44 -29.35
CA PHE A 195 -0.51 -35.66 -29.52
C PHE A 195 -1.33 -36.84 -29.01
#